data_AF-A0A1G1A9J7-F1
#
_entry.id   AF-A0A1G1A9J7-F1
#
_cell.length_a   1.000
_cell.length_b   1.000
_cell.length_c   1.000
_cell.angle_alpha   90.00
_cell.angle_beta   90.00
_cell.angle_gamma   90.00
#
_symmetry.space_group_name_H-M   'P 1'
#
loop_
_entity.id
_entity.type
_entity.pdbx_description
1 polymer ?
#
loop_
_entity_poly.entity_id
_entity_poly.type
_entity_poly.pdbx_seq_one_letter_code
_entity_poly.pdbx_strand_id
1 'polypeptide(L)'
;MFSQKREDGNIGVKLKPEDQREHDAREKALKKCLDDKSRRLSSMYYGALETLRDSQNPDRFALAAHGLRELMEKLPSEIEVDMPAHRQNMGEKVRELFKQWEKAKEITKCRANGSWQGPIDSHLGNFLGKVETFFDWLKTHIPRRKEEVGQMLDKLDGAGQRLPEFFRTRNVENWDDIHEFFKKVSHHGKETNEAEFAEYRFAIEYTLLNLLQPRPFVEHDELDVLMGGGGNNANS
;
A
#
# COMPACT_ATOMS: atom_id res chain seq x y z
N MET A 1 -45.82 -11.95 -31.35
CA MET A 1 -44.42 -11.92 -31.85
C MET A 1 -43.86 -10.57 -31.43
N PHE A 2 -42.94 -10.42 -30.49
CA PHE A 2 -41.75 -11.23 -30.21
C PHE A 2 -41.57 -11.44 -28.71
N SER A 3 -41.34 -12.70 -28.37
CA SER A 3 -40.70 -13.13 -27.14
C SER A 3 -39.21 -12.86 -27.27
N GLN A 4 -38.59 -12.27 -26.26
CA GLN A 4 -37.19 -12.57 -25.95
C GLN A 4 -36.91 -12.27 -24.49
N LYS A 5 -36.85 -13.36 -23.72
CA LYS A 5 -36.16 -13.47 -22.44
C LYS A 5 -34.77 -12.86 -22.55
N ARG A 6 -34.37 -12.08 -21.54
CA ARG A 6 -32.96 -11.91 -21.19
C ARG A 6 -32.74 -12.68 -19.90
N GLU A 7 -32.25 -13.90 -20.06
CA GLU A 7 -31.48 -14.60 -19.03
C GLU A 7 -30.09 -13.95 -18.97
N ASP A 8 -29.39 -14.17 -17.85
CA ASP A 8 -27.96 -13.96 -17.64
C ASP A 8 -27.54 -12.62 -17.00
N GLY A 9 -27.89 -12.47 -15.72
CA GLY A 9 -27.32 -11.51 -14.77
C GLY A 9 -26.40 -12.17 -13.74
N ASN A 10 -25.58 -13.16 -14.14
CA ASN A 10 -24.62 -13.79 -13.24
C ASN A 10 -23.27 -13.97 -13.94
N ILE A 11 -22.46 -12.91 -13.94
CA ILE A 11 -21.04 -12.96 -14.30
C ILE A 11 -20.25 -12.72 -13.01
N GLY A 12 -20.44 -13.60 -12.03
CA GLY A 12 -19.36 -13.92 -11.10
C GLY A 12 -18.45 -14.89 -11.86
N VAL A 13 -17.18 -14.54 -12.05
CA VAL A 13 -16.22 -15.47 -12.63
C VAL A 13 -16.15 -16.67 -11.68
N LYS A 14 -16.81 -17.78 -12.04
CA LYS A 14 -16.72 -19.01 -11.26
C LYS A 14 -15.30 -19.53 -11.37
N LEU A 15 -14.52 -19.32 -10.32
CA LEU A 15 -13.22 -19.98 -10.13
C LEU A 15 -13.41 -21.49 -10.21
N LYS A 16 -12.38 -22.20 -10.69
CA LYS A 16 -12.41 -23.65 -10.66
C LYS A 16 -12.43 -24.12 -9.21
N PRO A 17 -12.98 -25.32 -8.91
CA PRO A 17 -13.05 -25.83 -7.55
C PRO A 17 -11.68 -25.97 -6.85
N GLU A 18 -10.60 -26.17 -7.60
CA GLU A 18 -9.23 -26.07 -7.06
C GLU A 18 -8.85 -24.64 -6.63
N ASP A 19 -9.03 -23.66 -7.51
CA ASP A 19 -8.68 -22.25 -7.29
C ASP A 19 -9.48 -21.66 -6.11
N GLN A 20 -10.76 -22.02 -5.99
CA GLN A 20 -11.62 -21.60 -4.88
C GLN A 20 -11.14 -22.19 -3.54
N ARG A 21 -10.68 -23.44 -3.51
CA ARG A 21 -10.17 -24.07 -2.29
C ARG A 21 -8.86 -23.44 -1.83
N GLU A 22 -7.98 -23.11 -2.76
CA GLU A 22 -6.72 -22.42 -2.47
C GLU A 22 -6.99 -21.01 -1.93
N HIS A 23 -7.92 -20.30 -2.54
CA HIS A 23 -8.36 -18.97 -2.10
C HIS A 23 -8.94 -19.01 -0.68
N ASP A 24 -9.88 -19.91 -0.39
CA ASP A 24 -10.47 -20.08 0.94
C ASP A 24 -9.41 -20.45 2.00
N ALA A 25 -8.41 -21.25 1.62
CA ALA A 25 -7.31 -21.63 2.50
C ALA A 25 -6.42 -20.43 2.83
N ARG A 26 -6.10 -19.60 1.83
CA ARG A 26 -5.29 -18.39 1.99
C ARG A 26 -5.97 -17.39 2.92
N GLU A 27 -7.24 -17.12 2.72
CA GLU A 27 -8.00 -16.21 3.59
C GLU A 27 -8.02 -16.68 5.04
N LYS A 28 -8.27 -17.98 5.27
CA LYS A 28 -8.26 -18.57 6.61
C LYS A 28 -6.89 -18.48 7.27
N ALA A 29 -5.83 -18.76 6.50
CA ALA A 29 -4.45 -18.66 6.98
C ALA A 29 -4.13 -17.22 7.38
N LEU A 30 -4.44 -16.24 6.52
CA LEU A 30 -4.14 -14.85 6.82
C LEU A 30 -4.96 -14.34 8.01
N LYS A 31 -6.25 -14.68 8.07
CA LYS A 31 -7.10 -14.34 9.20
C LYS A 31 -6.49 -14.83 10.51
N LYS A 32 -6.03 -16.08 10.56
CA LYS A 32 -5.37 -16.64 11.74
C LYS A 32 -4.11 -15.85 12.10
N CYS A 33 -3.24 -15.55 11.13
CA CYS A 33 -2.04 -14.75 11.37
C CYS A 33 -2.36 -13.37 11.91
N LEU A 34 -3.39 -12.72 11.36
CA LEU A 34 -3.84 -11.41 11.81
C LEU A 34 -4.47 -11.50 13.20
N ASP A 35 -5.24 -12.54 13.52
CA ASP A 35 -5.80 -12.75 14.87
C ASP A 35 -4.69 -12.90 15.92
N ASP A 36 -3.64 -13.65 15.59
CA ASP A 36 -2.48 -13.86 16.47
C ASP A 36 -1.70 -12.57 16.73
N LYS A 37 -1.73 -11.60 15.79
CA LYS A 37 -1.10 -10.28 15.94
C LYS A 37 -2.01 -9.26 16.59
N SER A 38 -3.22 -9.09 16.07
CA SER A 38 -4.21 -8.14 16.51
C SER A 38 -5.60 -8.50 15.99
N ARG A 39 -6.51 -8.79 16.91
CA ARG A 39 -7.93 -9.01 16.61
C ARG A 39 -8.55 -7.86 15.82
N ARG A 40 -8.04 -6.64 15.99
CA ARG A 40 -8.50 -5.45 15.25
C ARG A 40 -8.13 -5.53 13.77
N LEU A 41 -6.89 -5.91 13.44
CA LEU A 41 -6.46 -6.12 12.05
C LEU A 41 -7.27 -7.23 11.37
N SER A 42 -7.46 -8.35 12.07
CA SER A 42 -8.30 -9.45 11.58
C SER A 42 -9.74 -9.01 11.30
N SER A 43 -10.32 -8.18 12.17
CA SER A 43 -11.66 -7.62 11.98
C SER A 43 -11.77 -6.71 10.76
N MET A 44 -10.75 -5.88 10.49
CA MET A 44 -10.69 -5.03 9.29
C MET A 44 -10.63 -5.88 8.02
N TYR A 45 -9.75 -6.89 8.00
CA TYR A 45 -9.61 -7.81 6.87
C TYR A 45 -10.91 -8.57 6.61
N TYR A 46 -11.48 -9.21 7.63
CA TYR A 46 -12.68 -10.01 7.47
C TYR A 46 -13.91 -9.16 7.12
N GLY A 47 -14.06 -7.99 7.73
CA GLY A 47 -15.12 -7.05 7.39
C GLY A 47 -15.06 -6.61 5.91
N ALA A 48 -13.84 -6.38 5.38
CA ALA A 48 -13.65 -6.08 3.98
C ALA A 48 -14.07 -7.25 3.07
N LEU A 49 -13.74 -8.50 3.44
CA LEU A 49 -14.13 -9.68 2.68
C LEU A 49 -15.64 -9.92 2.67
N GLU A 50 -16.30 -9.80 3.83
CA GLU A 50 -17.76 -9.93 3.92
C GLU A 50 -18.45 -8.86 3.07
N THR A 51 -17.96 -7.62 3.13
CA THR A 51 -18.48 -6.53 2.29
C THR A 51 -18.30 -6.82 0.81
N LEU A 52 -17.13 -7.32 0.40
CA LEU A 52 -16.84 -7.69 -0.99
C LEU A 52 -17.79 -8.79 -1.51
N ARG A 53 -18.13 -9.77 -0.66
CA ARG A 53 -19.00 -10.90 -1.00
C ARG A 53 -20.47 -10.51 -1.13
N ASP A 54 -20.89 -9.41 -0.51
CA ASP A 54 -22.25 -8.91 -0.64
C ASP A 54 -22.49 -8.35 -2.06
N SER A 55 -22.95 -9.22 -2.95
CA SER A 55 -23.26 -8.87 -4.34
C SER A 55 -24.45 -7.92 -4.49
N GLN A 56 -25.25 -7.73 -3.44
CA GLN A 56 -26.36 -6.78 -3.43
C GLN A 56 -25.92 -5.37 -3.05
N ASN A 57 -24.73 -5.23 -2.46
CA ASN A 57 -24.18 -3.93 -2.14
C ASN A 57 -23.52 -3.32 -3.39
N PRO A 58 -24.08 -2.25 -3.97
CA PRO A 58 -23.52 -1.62 -5.16
C PRO A 58 -22.15 -0.99 -4.90
N ASP A 59 -21.83 -0.70 -3.64
CA ASP A 59 -20.60 -0.05 -3.21
C ASP A 59 -19.57 -1.01 -2.59
N ARG A 60 -19.81 -2.32 -2.73
CA ARG A 60 -18.99 -3.37 -2.12
C ARG A 60 -17.49 -3.24 -2.37
N PHE A 61 -17.09 -2.79 -3.57
CA PHE A 61 -15.67 -2.62 -3.91
C PHE A 61 -15.05 -1.43 -3.17
N ALA A 62 -15.71 -0.27 -3.14
CA ALA A 62 -15.18 0.90 -2.44
C ALA A 62 -15.06 0.64 -0.94
N LEU A 63 -16.08 0.02 -0.35
CA LEU A 63 -16.10 -0.31 1.07
C LEU A 63 -15.10 -1.42 1.45
N ALA A 64 -14.97 -2.46 0.62
CA ALA A 64 -13.93 -3.47 0.83
C ALA A 64 -12.52 -2.88 0.68
N ALA A 65 -12.29 -2.04 -0.33
CA ALA A 65 -11.03 -1.33 -0.52
C ALA A 65 -10.71 -0.43 0.68
N HIS A 66 -11.72 0.24 1.25
CA HIS A 66 -11.55 1.03 2.47
C HIS A 66 -11.06 0.17 3.63
N GLY A 67 -11.69 -0.99 3.88
CA GLY A 67 -11.27 -1.89 4.94
C GLY A 67 -9.85 -2.44 4.76
N LEU A 68 -9.47 -2.80 3.53
CA LEU A 68 -8.11 -3.26 3.21
C LEU A 68 -7.07 -2.13 3.31
N ARG A 69 -7.42 -0.90 2.92
CA ARG A 69 -6.56 0.27 3.12
C ARG A 69 -6.34 0.54 4.60
N GLU A 70 -7.40 0.55 5.41
CA GLU A 70 -7.29 0.75 6.86
C GLU A 70 -6.45 -0.34 7.51
N LEU A 71 -6.58 -1.61 7.09
CA LEU A 71 -5.69 -2.70 7.52
C LEU A 71 -4.22 -2.33 7.28
N MET A 72 -3.86 -1.91 6.07
CA MET A 72 -2.49 -1.52 5.72
C MET A 72 -2.01 -0.30 6.53
N GLU A 73 -2.87 0.68 6.76
CA GLU A 73 -2.53 1.88 7.55
C GLU A 73 -2.32 1.58 9.04
N LYS A 74 -3.10 0.67 9.62
CA LYS A 74 -3.02 0.37 11.07
C LYS A 74 -1.98 -0.68 11.40
N LEU A 75 -1.63 -1.55 10.45
CA LEU A 75 -0.64 -2.61 10.62
C LEU A 75 0.64 -2.13 11.34
N PRO A 76 1.34 -1.06 10.90
CA PRO A 76 2.53 -0.55 11.58
C PRO A 76 2.34 -0.31 13.09
N SER A 77 1.23 0.29 13.50
CA SER A 77 0.97 0.60 14.90
C SER A 77 0.73 -0.64 15.75
N GLU A 78 0.14 -1.68 15.18
CA GLU A 78 -0.17 -2.95 15.87
C GLU A 78 1.08 -3.85 15.99
N ILE A 79 2.13 -3.57 15.22
CA ILE A 79 3.44 -4.23 15.32
C ILE A 79 4.52 -3.31 15.93
N GLU A 80 4.10 -2.19 16.54
CA GLU A 80 4.99 -1.23 17.22
C GLU A 80 6.11 -0.68 16.29
N VAL A 81 5.75 -0.32 15.06
CA VAL A 81 6.62 0.42 14.14
C VAL A 81 6.18 1.87 14.08
N ASP A 82 7.09 2.77 14.46
CA ASP A 82 6.84 4.20 14.38
C ASP A 82 7.06 4.71 12.95
N MET A 83 6.06 5.40 12.39
CA MET A 83 6.11 5.98 11.03
C MET A 83 5.88 7.49 11.05
N PRO A 84 6.83 8.29 11.57
CA PRO A 84 6.67 9.73 11.72
C PRO A 84 6.52 10.47 10.39
N ALA A 85 7.18 10.07 9.31
CA ALA A 85 7.01 10.66 7.99
C ALA A 85 5.60 10.41 7.46
N HIS A 86 5.00 9.24 7.69
CA HIS A 86 3.59 9.01 7.33
C HIS A 86 2.58 9.86 8.09
N ARG A 87 2.93 10.37 9.28
CA ARG A 87 2.09 11.32 10.02
C ARG A 87 2.17 12.75 9.49
N GLN A 88 3.22 13.08 8.75
CA GLN A 88 3.36 14.40 8.12
C GLN A 88 2.54 14.43 6.83
N ASN A 89 1.53 15.30 6.75
CA ASN A 89 0.75 15.45 5.53
C ASN A 89 1.09 16.73 4.76
N MET A 90 1.09 16.62 3.44
CA MET A 90 1.35 17.73 2.51
C MET A 90 0.37 18.89 2.72
N GLY A 91 -0.90 18.59 2.97
CA GLY A 91 -1.95 19.61 3.12
C GLY A 91 -1.70 20.57 4.27
N GLU A 92 -1.15 20.10 5.39
CA GLU A 92 -0.71 20.95 6.50
C GLU A 92 0.49 21.81 6.10
N LYS A 93 1.51 21.23 5.46
CA LYS A 93 2.70 21.96 5.03
C LYS A 93 2.36 23.07 4.02
N VAL A 94 1.45 22.80 3.09
CA VAL A 94 0.94 23.80 2.13
C VAL A 94 0.11 24.86 2.85
N ARG A 95 -0.77 24.49 3.80
CA ARG A 95 -1.54 25.47 4.59
C ARG A 95 -0.66 26.36 5.44
N GLU A 96 0.40 25.82 6.05
CA GLU A 96 1.41 26.58 6.77
C GLU A 96 2.09 27.60 5.85
N LEU A 97 2.52 27.17 4.66
CA LEU A 97 3.17 28.04 3.67
C LEU A 97 2.21 29.13 3.17
N PHE A 98 0.95 28.78 2.90
CA PHE A 98 -0.09 29.72 2.48
C PHE A 98 -0.33 30.82 3.53
N LYS A 99 -0.36 30.47 4.83
CA LYS A 99 -0.47 31.47 5.90
C LYS A 99 0.72 32.43 5.93
N GLN A 100 1.94 31.92 5.69
CA GLN A 100 3.13 32.79 5.61
C GLN A 100 3.08 33.69 4.38
N TRP A 101 2.56 33.19 3.26
CA TRP A 101 2.38 33.95 2.04
C TRP A 101 1.42 35.13 2.22
N GLU A 102 0.24 34.90 2.77
CA GLU A 102 -0.74 35.97 3.02
C GLU A 102 -0.16 37.04 3.96
N LYS A 103 0.52 36.61 5.03
CA LYS A 103 1.21 37.54 5.94
C LYS A 103 2.30 38.36 5.22
N ALA A 104 3.10 37.73 4.37
CA ALA A 104 4.13 38.43 3.61
C ALA A 104 3.51 39.48 2.67
N LYS A 105 2.43 39.13 1.97
CA LYS A 105 1.69 40.03 1.07
C LYS A 105 1.13 41.27 1.76
N GLU A 106 0.72 41.17 3.02
CA GLU A 106 0.11 42.28 3.77
C GLU A 106 1.15 43.28 4.29
N ILE A 107 2.33 42.79 4.69
CA ILE A 107 3.31 43.59 5.44
C ILE A 107 4.44 44.09 4.53
N THR A 108 4.71 43.39 3.44
CA THR A 108 5.79 43.74 2.52
C THR A 108 5.56 45.07 1.83
N LYS A 109 6.63 45.84 1.67
CA LYS A 109 6.63 47.10 0.91
C LYS A 109 6.96 46.87 -0.56
N CYS A 110 7.49 45.70 -0.91
CA CYS A 110 7.84 45.35 -2.29
C CYS A 110 6.64 44.85 -3.11
N ARG A 111 5.41 45.12 -2.65
CA ARG A 111 4.17 44.85 -3.38
C ARG A 111 3.32 46.12 -3.46
N ALA A 112 3.14 46.64 -4.67
CA ALA A 112 2.36 47.85 -4.93
C ALA A 112 1.40 47.60 -6.10
N ASN A 113 0.17 48.10 -5.98
CA ASN A 113 -0.87 47.99 -7.04
C ASN A 113 -1.08 46.55 -7.55
N GLY A 114 -0.97 45.57 -6.65
CA GLY A 114 -1.15 44.16 -6.98
C GLY A 114 0.07 43.48 -7.64
N SER A 115 1.14 44.22 -7.94
CA SER A 115 2.37 43.66 -8.52
C SER A 115 3.56 43.75 -7.56
N TRP A 116 4.51 42.83 -7.73
CA TRP A 116 5.78 42.82 -7.02
C TRP A 116 6.73 43.82 -7.67
N GLN A 117 7.25 44.76 -6.90
CA GLN A 117 8.07 45.87 -7.39
C GLN A 117 9.14 46.24 -6.37
N GLY A 118 10.28 46.71 -6.85
CA GLY A 118 11.40 47.12 -6.00
C GLY A 118 12.20 45.95 -5.42
N PRO A 119 13.16 46.23 -4.52
CA PRO A 119 14.03 45.21 -3.93
C PRO A 119 13.24 44.29 -2.98
N ILE A 120 13.67 43.04 -2.90
CA ILE A 120 13.16 42.07 -1.93
C ILE A 120 13.44 42.61 -0.52
N ASP A 121 12.39 42.89 0.24
CA ASP A 121 12.51 43.27 1.64
C ASP A 121 12.64 42.05 2.55
N SER A 122 12.88 42.29 3.84
CA SER A 122 13.02 41.20 4.82
C SER A 122 11.77 40.33 4.95
N HIS A 123 10.56 40.85 4.67
CA HIS A 123 9.32 40.09 4.80
C HIS A 123 9.16 39.09 3.65
N LEU A 124 9.37 39.54 2.41
CA LEU A 124 9.38 38.64 1.26
C LEU A 124 10.57 37.68 1.32
N GLY A 125 11.76 38.15 1.70
CA GLY A 125 12.95 37.29 1.87
C GLY A 125 12.71 36.16 2.88
N ASN A 126 12.09 36.46 4.02
CA ASN A 126 11.72 35.45 5.01
C ASN A 126 10.73 34.41 4.44
N PHE A 127 9.75 34.84 3.65
CA PHE A 127 8.83 33.91 2.99
C PHE A 127 9.56 33.01 1.98
N LEU A 128 10.44 33.57 1.15
CA LEU A 128 11.24 32.79 0.20
C LEU A 128 12.12 31.74 0.90
N GLY A 129 12.73 32.09 2.04
CA GLY A 129 13.47 31.10 2.85
C GLY A 129 12.56 29.98 3.41
N LYS A 130 11.28 30.28 3.71
CA LYS A 130 10.30 29.24 4.07
C LYS A 130 9.91 28.35 2.90
N VAL A 131 9.85 28.90 1.68
CA VAL A 131 9.64 28.12 0.44
C VAL A 131 10.83 27.17 0.20
N GLU A 132 12.06 27.63 0.35
CA GLU A 132 13.26 26.78 0.26
C GLU A 132 13.22 25.64 1.28
N THR A 133 12.94 25.97 2.55
CA THR A 133 12.78 24.97 3.62
C THR A 133 11.69 23.95 3.29
N PHE A 134 10.58 24.39 2.68
CA PHE A 134 9.51 23.50 2.25
C PHE A 134 9.96 22.53 1.16
N PHE A 135 10.71 23.00 0.16
CA PHE A 135 11.22 22.14 -0.91
C PHE A 135 12.30 21.17 -0.42
N ASP A 136 13.16 21.58 0.50
CA ASP A 136 14.14 20.69 1.15
C ASP A 136 13.44 19.60 1.97
N TRP A 137 12.39 19.98 2.72
CA TRP A 137 11.54 19.00 3.39
C TRP A 137 10.89 18.04 2.40
N LEU A 138 10.34 18.55 1.28
CA LEU A 138 9.66 17.73 0.27
C LEU A 138 10.62 16.71 -0.36
N LYS A 139 11.84 17.15 -0.71
CA LYS A 139 12.89 16.30 -1.29
C LYS A 139 13.28 15.14 -0.37
N THR A 140 13.28 15.38 0.94
CA THR A 140 13.64 14.37 1.94
C THR A 140 12.45 13.57 2.46
N HIS A 141 11.22 14.06 2.30
CA HIS A 141 10.02 13.43 2.85
C HIS A 141 9.62 12.14 2.11
N ILE A 142 9.62 12.14 0.77
CA ILE A 142 9.25 10.94 -0.01
C ILE A 142 10.20 9.76 0.26
N PRO A 143 11.55 9.93 0.23
CA PRO A 143 12.46 8.85 0.57
C PRO A 143 12.28 8.33 1.99
N ARG A 144 12.04 9.23 2.96
CA ARG A 144 11.78 8.82 4.36
C ARG A 144 10.52 7.98 4.50
N ARG A 145 9.45 8.31 3.78
CA ARG A 145 8.24 7.48 3.76
C ARG A 145 8.52 6.09 3.20
N LYS A 146 9.20 5.98 2.07
CA LYS A 146 9.58 4.68 1.51
C LYS A 146 10.45 3.87 2.47
N GLU A 147 11.38 4.52 3.16
CA GLU A 147 12.23 3.89 4.16
C GLU A 147 11.44 3.36 5.37
N GLU A 148 10.43 4.10 5.85
CA GLU A 148 9.53 3.64 6.92
C GLU A 148 8.72 2.40 6.51
N VAL A 149 8.21 2.36 5.28
CA VAL A 149 7.54 1.16 4.76
C VAL A 149 8.51 -0.01 4.72
N GLY A 150 9.74 0.20 4.23
CA GLY A 150 10.76 -0.84 4.21
C GLY A 150 11.07 -1.39 5.60
N GLN A 151 11.23 -0.52 6.60
CA GLN A 151 11.46 -0.92 8.00
C GLN A 151 10.29 -1.70 8.59
N MET A 152 9.06 -1.30 8.28
CA MET A 152 7.86 -2.05 8.66
C MET A 152 7.87 -3.45 8.06
N LEU A 153 8.17 -3.59 6.77
CA LEU A 153 8.23 -4.87 6.07
C LEU A 153 9.36 -5.76 6.64
N ASP A 154 10.54 -5.19 6.87
CA ASP A 154 11.68 -5.88 7.47
C ASP A 154 11.33 -6.42 8.88
N LYS A 155 10.57 -5.67 9.68
CA LYS A 155 10.12 -6.11 11.02
C LYS A 155 9.08 -7.24 10.94
N LEU A 156 8.22 -7.22 9.92
CA LEU A 156 7.18 -8.24 9.75
C LEU A 156 7.78 -9.59 9.34
N ASP A 157 8.79 -9.59 8.45
CA ASP A 157 9.39 -10.79 7.85
C ASP A 157 10.01 -11.75 8.88
N GLY A 158 10.28 -11.32 10.12
CA GLY A 158 10.62 -12.19 11.26
C GLY A 158 11.94 -13.00 11.15
N ALA A 159 12.49 -13.15 9.95
CA ALA A 159 13.70 -13.91 9.64
C ALA A 159 14.99 -13.20 10.09
N GLY A 160 14.89 -11.92 10.48
CA GLY A 160 15.98 -11.14 11.06
C GLY A 160 17.11 -10.77 10.09
N GLN A 161 17.09 -11.27 8.85
CA GLN A 161 18.02 -10.89 7.80
C GLN A 161 17.39 -9.83 6.90
N ARG A 162 18.06 -8.68 6.80
CA ARG A 162 17.65 -7.62 5.88
C ARG A 162 17.77 -8.13 4.45
N LEU A 163 16.68 -8.09 3.70
CA LEU A 163 16.68 -8.43 2.28
C LEU A 163 17.67 -7.54 1.51
N PRO A 164 18.28 -8.05 0.43
CA PRO A 164 19.08 -7.21 -0.47
C PRO A 164 18.26 -6.02 -0.99
N GLU A 165 18.91 -4.86 -1.14
CA GLU A 165 18.24 -3.57 -1.39
C GLU A 165 17.31 -3.58 -2.61
N PHE A 166 17.66 -4.34 -3.65
CA PHE A 166 16.83 -4.51 -4.84
C PHE A 166 15.46 -5.14 -4.51
N PHE A 167 15.46 -6.23 -3.71
CA PHE A 167 14.22 -6.89 -3.31
C PHE A 167 13.41 -6.05 -2.34
N ARG A 168 14.09 -5.35 -1.43
CA ARG A 168 13.45 -4.41 -0.50
C ARG A 168 12.74 -3.28 -1.24
N THR A 169 13.41 -2.64 -2.19
CA THR A 169 12.83 -1.57 -3.02
C THR A 169 11.58 -2.07 -3.75
N ARG A 170 11.66 -3.24 -4.37
CA ARG A 170 10.53 -3.85 -5.07
C ARG A 170 9.35 -4.15 -4.14
N ASN A 171 9.60 -4.63 -2.92
CA ASN A 171 8.55 -4.90 -1.94
C ASN A 171 7.86 -3.60 -1.49
N VAL A 172 8.62 -2.52 -1.30
CA VAL A 172 8.08 -1.19 -0.96
C VAL A 172 7.23 -0.64 -2.12
N GLU A 173 7.71 -0.76 -3.35
CA GLU A 173 6.95 -0.32 -4.53
C GLU A 173 5.64 -1.11 -4.69
N ASN A 174 5.70 -2.43 -4.55
CA ASN A 174 4.49 -3.27 -4.59
C ASN A 174 3.50 -2.90 -3.47
N TRP A 175 3.99 -2.62 -2.26
CA TRP A 175 3.16 -2.16 -1.16
C TRP A 175 2.48 -0.81 -1.47
N ASP A 176 3.24 0.15 -1.99
CA ASP A 176 2.73 1.47 -2.39
C ASP A 176 1.67 1.36 -3.50
N ASP A 177 1.90 0.51 -4.50
CA ASP A 177 0.98 0.29 -5.62
C ASP A 177 -0.35 -0.32 -5.15
N ILE A 178 -0.28 -1.34 -4.28
CA ILE A 178 -1.47 -1.95 -3.67
C ILE A 178 -2.24 -0.92 -2.83
N HIS A 179 -1.53 -0.16 -2.01
CA HIS A 179 -2.13 0.86 -1.15
C HIS A 179 -2.81 1.96 -1.98
N GLU A 180 -2.17 2.45 -3.05
CA GLU A 180 -2.74 3.45 -3.93
C GLU A 180 -3.94 2.93 -4.72
N PHE A 181 -3.95 1.65 -5.12
CA PHE A 181 -5.13 1.02 -5.71
C PHE A 181 -6.32 1.07 -4.75
N PHE A 182 -6.18 0.53 -3.53
CA PHE A 182 -7.28 0.50 -2.56
C PHE A 182 -7.71 1.91 -2.16
N LYS A 183 -6.77 2.84 -2.01
CA LYS A 183 -7.09 4.25 -1.76
C LYS A 183 -7.95 4.85 -2.86
N LYS A 184 -7.59 4.67 -4.14
CA LYS A 184 -8.36 5.22 -5.27
C LYS A 184 -9.75 4.59 -5.36
N VAL A 185 -9.86 3.28 -5.22
CA VAL A 185 -11.15 2.58 -5.23
C VAL A 185 -12.03 3.01 -4.06
N SER A 186 -11.46 3.13 -2.84
CA SER A 186 -12.18 3.53 -1.63
C SER A 186 -12.77 4.95 -1.68
N HIS A 187 -12.21 5.82 -2.53
CA HIS A 187 -12.68 7.20 -2.70
C HIS A 187 -13.44 7.40 -4.01
N HIS A 188 -13.85 6.32 -4.69
CA HIS A 188 -14.48 6.33 -6.01
C HIS A 188 -13.66 7.08 -7.08
N GLY A 189 -12.34 7.23 -6.87
CA GLY A 189 -11.42 7.83 -7.84
C GLY A 189 -10.95 6.84 -8.90
N LYS A 190 -11.31 5.56 -8.75
CA LYS A 190 -11.10 4.49 -9.73
C LYS A 190 -12.26 3.51 -9.66
N GLU A 191 -12.93 3.28 -10.79
CA GLU A 191 -13.82 2.14 -10.98
C GLU A 191 -13.00 0.86 -11.12
N THR A 192 -13.55 -0.26 -10.66
CA THR A 192 -12.88 -1.57 -10.71
C THR A 192 -13.90 -2.68 -10.94
N ASN A 193 -13.41 -3.88 -11.22
CA ASN A 193 -14.22 -5.07 -11.44
C ASN A 193 -13.70 -6.24 -10.58
N GLU A 194 -14.41 -7.37 -10.63
CA GLU A 194 -14.09 -8.53 -9.80
C GLU A 194 -12.68 -9.07 -10.03
N ALA A 195 -12.23 -9.16 -11.29
CA ALA A 195 -10.92 -9.69 -11.64
C ALA A 195 -9.79 -8.78 -11.13
N GLU A 196 -9.87 -7.48 -11.45
CA GLU A 196 -8.85 -6.52 -11.00
C GLU A 196 -8.82 -6.43 -9.47
N PHE A 197 -9.97 -6.36 -8.81
CA PHE A 197 -10.00 -6.34 -7.35
C PHE A 197 -9.40 -7.61 -6.75
N ALA A 198 -9.70 -8.79 -7.33
CA ALA A 198 -9.16 -10.06 -6.88
C ALA A 198 -7.63 -10.12 -7.01
N GLU A 199 -7.04 -9.54 -8.06
CA GLU A 199 -5.58 -9.46 -8.23
C GLU A 199 -4.92 -8.65 -7.11
N TYR A 200 -5.42 -7.45 -6.80
CA TYR A 200 -4.87 -6.63 -5.72
C TYR A 200 -5.13 -7.24 -4.34
N ARG A 201 -6.28 -7.89 -4.16
CA ARG A 201 -6.60 -8.64 -2.94
C ARG A 201 -5.65 -9.81 -2.76
N PHE A 202 -5.38 -10.57 -3.82
CA PHE A 202 -4.40 -11.65 -3.81
C PHE A 202 -3.01 -11.10 -3.46
N ALA A 203 -2.61 -9.99 -4.10
CA ALA A 203 -1.29 -9.40 -3.90
C ALA A 203 -1.06 -9.00 -2.43
N ILE A 204 -2.04 -8.35 -1.77
CA ILE A 204 -1.91 -7.99 -0.36
C ILE A 204 -1.94 -9.22 0.54
N GLU A 205 -2.81 -10.20 0.27
CA GLU A 205 -2.91 -11.42 1.05
C GLU A 205 -1.61 -12.24 1.02
N TYR A 206 -1.07 -12.41 -0.19
CA TYR A 206 0.19 -13.11 -0.42
C TYR A 206 1.36 -12.39 0.25
N THR A 207 1.43 -11.05 0.11
CA THR A 207 2.48 -10.24 0.76
C THR A 207 2.43 -10.40 2.27
N LEU A 208 1.26 -10.22 2.90
CA LEU A 208 1.11 -10.32 4.35
C LEU A 208 1.38 -11.73 4.87
N LEU A 209 0.95 -12.77 4.15
CA LEU A 209 1.21 -14.15 4.56
C LEU A 209 2.69 -14.49 4.55
N ASN A 210 3.41 -14.12 3.50
CA ASN A 210 4.86 -14.40 3.44
C ASN A 210 5.63 -13.70 4.54
N LEU A 211 5.20 -12.50 4.93
CA LEU A 211 5.83 -11.76 6.02
C LEU A 211 5.44 -12.33 7.39
N LEU A 212 4.15 -12.60 7.64
CA LEU A 212 3.66 -13.03 8.95
C LEU A 212 3.92 -14.51 9.25
N GLN A 213 4.06 -15.33 8.21
CA GLN A 213 4.46 -16.73 8.29
C GLN A 213 5.60 -16.96 7.32
N PRO A 214 6.84 -16.61 7.71
CA PRO A 214 8.01 -16.97 6.95
C PRO A 214 8.01 -18.49 6.87
N ARG A 215 7.79 -19.04 5.68
CA ARG A 215 7.98 -20.48 5.50
C ARG A 215 9.43 -20.74 5.84
N PRO A 216 9.77 -21.67 6.75
CA PRO A 216 11.14 -22.14 6.80
C PRO A 216 11.48 -22.55 5.38
N PHE A 217 12.54 -21.95 4.83
CA PHE A 217 13.14 -22.43 3.61
C PHE A 217 13.21 -23.95 3.78
N VAL A 218 12.56 -24.71 2.89
CA VAL A 218 12.90 -26.12 2.77
C VAL A 218 14.40 -26.09 2.54
N GLU A 219 15.17 -26.62 3.50
CA GLU A 219 16.62 -26.71 3.39
C GLU A 219 16.92 -27.24 2.00
N HIS A 220 17.85 -26.58 1.30
CA HIS A 220 18.15 -26.79 -0.11
C HIS A 220 18.81 -28.15 -0.41
N ASP A 221 18.41 -29.23 0.26
CA ASP A 221 18.87 -30.59 -0.03
C ASP A 221 18.23 -31.13 -1.33
N GLU A 222 17.18 -30.48 -1.86
CA GLU A 222 16.54 -30.90 -3.12
C GLU A 222 17.17 -30.26 -4.39
N LEU A 223 18.02 -29.23 -4.28
CA LEU A 223 18.68 -28.65 -5.47
C LEU A 223 19.91 -29.43 -5.93
N ASP A 224 20.55 -30.21 -5.05
CA ASP A 224 21.70 -31.04 -5.44
C ASP A 224 21.26 -32.30 -6.23
N VAL A 225 20.01 -32.73 -6.10
CA VAL A 225 19.45 -33.85 -6.88
C VAL A 225 19.25 -33.49 -8.36
N LEU A 226 19.08 -32.20 -8.69
CA LEU A 226 18.94 -31.71 -10.08
C LEU A 226 20.27 -31.28 -10.72
N MET A 227 21.36 -31.16 -9.94
CA MET A 227 22.71 -30.85 -10.46
C MET A 227 23.71 -32.02 -10.38
N GLY A 228 23.39 -33.10 -9.63
CA GLY A 228 24.22 -34.30 -9.53
C GLY A 228 24.11 -35.30 -10.70
N GLY A 229 23.20 -35.07 -11.66
CA GLY A 229 22.94 -35.99 -12.78
C GLY A 229 23.90 -35.89 -13.98
N GLY A 230 25.01 -35.16 -13.86
CA GLY A 230 25.93 -34.87 -14.96
C GLY A 230 27.37 -35.25 -14.65
N GLY A 231 27.70 -36.54 -14.56
CA GLY A 231 29.10 -36.97 -14.55
C GLY A 231 29.36 -38.36 -14.02
N ASN A 232 29.16 -39.38 -14.85
CA ASN A 232 30.14 -40.47 -15.03
C ASN A 232 29.61 -41.50 -16.02
N ASN A 233 29.96 -41.34 -17.28
CA ASN A 233 30.14 -42.46 -18.20
C ASN A 233 31.46 -42.25 -18.93
N ALA A 234 32.54 -42.71 -18.30
CA ALA A 234 33.82 -42.98 -18.94
C ALA A 234 34.42 -44.23 -18.30
N ASN A 235 34.81 -45.19 -19.16
CA ASN A 235 35.52 -46.44 -18.91
C ASN A 235 34.79 -47.57 -18.16
N SER A 236 34.30 -48.57 -18.91
CA SER A 236 35.06 -49.81 -19.20
C SER A 236 34.35 -50.64 -20.28
#